data_AF-A0A1N6S532-F1
#
_entry.id   AF-A0A1N6S532-F1
#
_cell.length_a   1.000
_cell.length_b   1.000
_cell.length_c   1.000
_cell.angle_alpha   90.00
_cell.angle_beta   90.00
_cell.angle_gamma   90.00
#
_symmetry.space_group_name_H-M   'P 1'
#
loop_
_entity.id
_entity.type
_entity.pdbx_description
1 polymer ?
#
loop_
_entity_poly.entity_id
_entity_poly.type
_entity_poly.pdbx_seq_one_letter_code
_entity_poly.pdbx_strand_id
1 'polypeptide(L)'
;MMTRTNSDGQTIPAMPRRIREEGSTAAVTHYVETRWPAIGGKDLVPLPEGAFLDPEFADAYQPSHVAYVYVAGSGDTLKAPDQPTGLHGLARRFALPLFKISATASENALARIEDINLERYAGMYEAEAGLACDPGYDNWRLVLIHPSRKPLLGAPVEARPRVIRVVLPSGLSLIGFEKELHERLSPAALRGWIASPAGRRHCADLRLDPREAIRLTGYNTGEGERVSRADEIYIFKPRLDGGRLLTIIERIVHEFVVRDAANDRPSWGWVAPNQGLGVSRFTQLARNASPVA
;
A
#
# COMPACT_ATOMS: atom_id res chain seq x y z
N MET A 1 10.18 19.85 -20.65
CA MET A 1 9.86 19.21 -21.94
C MET A 1 11.18 18.95 -22.65
N MET A 2 11.62 17.68 -22.68
CA MET A 2 12.82 17.33 -23.44
C MET A 2 12.52 17.45 -24.93
N THR A 3 13.31 18.23 -25.64
CA THR A 3 13.17 18.42 -27.09
C THR A 3 14.46 18.01 -27.79
N ARG A 4 14.32 17.51 -29.02
CA ARG A 4 15.41 17.21 -29.92
C ARG A 4 15.10 17.84 -31.26
N THR A 5 16.11 18.33 -31.95
CA THR A 5 15.94 18.80 -33.33
C THR A 5 16.04 17.62 -34.28
N ASN A 6 15.05 17.42 -35.15
CA ASN A 6 15.15 16.42 -36.22
C ASN A 6 16.09 16.92 -37.34
N SER A 7 16.32 16.08 -38.35
CA SER A 7 17.13 16.40 -39.52
C SER A 7 16.65 17.64 -40.30
N ASP A 8 15.38 18.02 -40.12
CA ASP A 8 14.71 19.12 -40.82
C ASP A 8 14.67 20.41 -39.98
N GLY A 9 15.42 20.47 -38.86
CA GLY A 9 15.46 21.65 -38.01
C GLY A 9 14.24 21.82 -37.10
N GLN A 10 13.29 20.87 -37.08
CA GLN A 10 12.11 20.93 -36.24
C GLN A 10 12.40 20.42 -34.84
N THR A 11 11.98 21.20 -33.85
CA THR A 11 11.99 20.82 -32.44
C THR A 11 10.93 19.75 -32.18
N ILE A 12 11.31 18.48 -32.25
CA ILE A 12 10.45 17.34 -31.91
C ILE A 12 10.58 17.01 -30.42
N PRO A 13 9.51 16.56 -29.74
CA PRO A 13 9.62 16.14 -28.35
C PRO A 13 10.48 14.87 -28.30
N ALA A 14 11.56 14.89 -27.52
CA ALA A 14 12.48 13.77 -27.40
C ALA A 14 11.79 12.63 -26.66
N MET A 15 11.85 11.41 -27.21
CA MET A 15 11.42 10.23 -26.49
C MET A 15 12.34 10.01 -25.27
N PRO A 16 11.79 9.68 -24.09
CA PRO A 16 12.57 9.34 -22.91
C PRO A 16 13.64 8.29 -23.22
N ARG A 17 14.87 8.51 -22.77
CA ARG A 17 15.99 7.59 -23.02
C ARG A 17 15.74 6.26 -22.29
N ARG A 18 15.78 5.14 -23.01
CA ARG A 18 15.70 3.80 -22.40
C ARG A 18 16.91 3.55 -21.47
N ILE A 19 16.67 2.96 -20.30
CA ILE A 19 17.67 2.64 -19.27
C ILE A 19 17.77 1.16 -18.93
N ARG A 20 16.94 0.33 -19.55
CA ARG A 20 16.97 -1.14 -19.43
C ARG A 20 17.11 -1.77 -20.80
N GLU A 21 17.61 -2.99 -20.82
CA GLU A 21 17.67 -3.78 -22.05
C GLU A 21 16.27 -4.05 -22.61
N GLU A 22 16.22 -4.33 -23.92
CA GLU A 22 15.02 -4.84 -24.54
C GLU A 22 14.64 -6.21 -23.95
N GLY A 23 13.34 -6.45 -23.75
CA GLY A 23 12.85 -7.64 -23.04
C GLY A 23 12.89 -7.57 -21.51
N SER A 24 13.46 -6.53 -20.91
CA SER A 24 13.46 -6.36 -19.45
C SER A 24 12.04 -6.37 -18.86
N THR A 25 11.84 -7.14 -17.78
CA THR A 25 10.59 -7.20 -16.99
C THR A 25 10.49 -6.11 -15.92
N ALA A 26 11.46 -5.19 -15.83
CA ALA A 26 11.37 -4.06 -14.94
C ALA A 26 10.19 -3.14 -15.30
N ALA A 27 9.47 -2.63 -14.30
CA ALA A 27 8.45 -1.61 -14.54
C ALA A 27 9.07 -0.33 -15.11
N VAL A 28 10.19 0.13 -14.54
CA VAL A 28 10.85 1.36 -14.99
C VAL A 28 11.91 1.04 -16.03
N THR A 29 11.56 1.31 -17.29
CA THR A 29 12.40 1.02 -18.47
C THR A 29 13.00 2.26 -19.13
N HIS A 30 12.45 3.44 -18.87
CA HIS A 30 12.92 4.71 -19.43
C HIS A 30 13.31 5.70 -18.34
N TYR A 31 14.30 6.54 -18.64
CA TYR A 31 14.68 7.66 -17.80
C TYR A 31 13.70 8.80 -18.01
N VAL A 32 13.02 9.17 -16.93
CA VAL A 32 12.32 10.44 -16.80
C VAL A 32 13.01 11.19 -15.66
N GLU A 33 13.29 12.47 -15.86
CA GLU A 33 13.96 13.30 -14.85
C GLU A 33 12.99 13.60 -13.69
N THR A 34 12.76 12.59 -12.86
CA THR A 34 11.76 12.62 -11.81
C THR A 34 12.35 12.03 -10.54
N ARG A 35 12.45 12.86 -9.51
CA ARG A 35 12.72 12.38 -8.16
C ARG A 35 11.42 11.87 -7.56
N TRP A 36 11.25 10.56 -7.54
CA TRP A 36 10.10 9.93 -6.92
C TRP A 36 10.02 10.27 -5.42
N PRO A 37 8.80 10.44 -4.88
CA PRO A 37 8.61 10.65 -3.45
C PRO A 37 9.02 9.40 -2.68
N ALA A 38 9.34 9.58 -1.40
CA ALA A 38 9.59 8.47 -0.48
C ALA A 38 8.44 8.36 0.51
N ILE A 39 8.00 7.14 0.81
CA ILE A 39 7.01 6.87 1.87
C ILE A 39 7.49 7.48 3.20
N GLY A 40 6.59 8.09 3.99
CA GLY A 40 6.95 8.82 5.22
C GLY A 40 7.51 10.23 4.98
N GLY A 41 7.67 10.68 3.73
CA GLY A 41 8.18 12.02 3.42
C GLY A 41 9.68 12.19 3.66
N LYS A 42 10.23 13.36 3.35
CA LYS A 42 11.69 13.60 3.47
C LYS A 42 12.17 13.59 4.92
N ASP A 43 11.27 13.95 5.84
CA ASP A 43 11.57 14.19 7.24
C ASP A 43 11.23 12.98 8.13
N LEU A 44 11.13 11.78 7.55
CA LEU A 44 10.96 10.55 8.32
C LEU A 44 12.22 10.29 9.16
N VAL A 45 12.14 10.60 10.46
CA VAL A 45 13.22 10.35 11.42
C VAL A 45 13.01 8.98 12.08
N PRO A 46 14.02 8.09 12.15
CA PRO A 46 13.96 6.88 12.96
C PRO A 46 13.76 7.19 14.45
N LEU A 47 13.17 6.25 15.20
CA LEU A 47 13.22 6.30 16.66
C LEU A 47 14.65 6.03 17.16
N PRO A 48 15.02 6.50 18.37
CA PRO A 48 16.23 6.05 19.05
C PRO A 48 16.30 4.51 19.17
N GLU A 49 17.51 3.93 19.17
CA GLU A 49 17.68 2.46 19.18
C GLU A 49 17.03 1.77 20.40
N GLY A 50 17.00 2.46 21.54
CA GLY A 50 16.41 1.99 22.80
C GLY A 50 14.95 2.39 23.02
N ALA A 51 14.27 3.02 22.06
CA ALA A 51 12.95 3.62 22.28
C ALA A 51 11.88 2.64 22.83
N PHE A 52 11.96 1.36 22.45
CA PHE A 52 11.04 0.33 22.95
C PHE A 52 11.47 -0.32 24.28
N LEU A 53 12.65 0.05 24.78
CA LEU A 53 13.19 -0.38 26.07
C LEU A 53 13.05 0.71 27.13
N ASP A 54 12.78 1.95 26.72
CA ASP A 54 12.56 3.06 27.64
C ASP A 54 11.34 2.78 28.52
N PRO A 55 11.37 3.10 29.83
CA PRO A 55 10.27 2.81 30.76
C PRO A 55 8.92 3.39 30.31
N GLU A 56 8.93 4.56 29.68
CA GLU A 56 7.72 5.21 29.13
C GLU A 56 6.95 4.31 28.16
N PHE A 57 7.66 3.51 27.35
CA PHE A 57 7.05 2.52 26.48
C PHE A 57 6.85 1.19 27.19
N ALA A 58 7.91 0.68 27.83
CA ALA A 58 7.94 -0.68 28.37
C ALA A 58 6.89 -0.91 29.47
N ASP A 59 6.66 0.08 30.33
CA ASP A 59 5.68 -0.02 31.43
C ASP A 59 4.24 0.18 30.93
N ALA A 60 4.06 0.98 29.87
CA ALA A 60 2.75 1.32 29.33
C ALA A 60 2.24 0.33 28.26
N TYR A 61 3.14 -0.36 27.56
CA TYR A 61 2.78 -1.26 26.48
C TYR A 61 2.00 -2.48 26.99
N GLN A 62 0.74 -2.58 26.60
CA GLN A 62 -0.10 -3.76 26.84
C GLN A 62 -0.45 -4.40 25.50
N PRO A 63 -0.03 -5.63 25.20
CA PRO A 63 -0.31 -6.26 23.91
C PRO A 63 -1.82 -6.57 23.74
N SER A 64 -2.34 -6.47 22.52
CA SER A 64 -3.73 -6.79 22.18
C SER A 64 -3.83 -7.80 21.04
N HIS A 65 -3.82 -7.34 19.79
CA HIS A 65 -4.05 -8.18 18.61
C HIS A 65 -2.96 -7.99 17.56
N VAL A 66 -2.88 -8.93 16.63
CA VAL A 66 -1.84 -8.95 15.60
C VAL A 66 -2.36 -8.29 14.32
N ALA A 67 -1.51 -7.45 13.73
CA ALA A 67 -1.67 -6.94 12.38
C ALA A 67 -0.53 -7.42 11.49
N TYR A 68 -0.83 -7.67 10.22
CA TYR A 68 0.13 -8.02 9.19
C TYR A 68 0.14 -6.93 8.13
N VAL A 69 1.18 -6.11 8.12
CA VAL A 69 1.41 -5.14 7.04
C VAL A 69 2.00 -5.87 5.85
N TYR A 70 1.40 -5.72 4.68
CA TYR A 70 1.82 -6.41 3.47
C TYR A 70 2.05 -5.45 2.31
N VAL A 71 2.87 -5.91 1.37
CA VAL A 71 3.10 -5.24 0.09
C VAL A 71 2.66 -6.20 -1.01
N ALA A 72 1.80 -5.73 -1.90
CA ALA A 72 1.29 -6.53 -3.01
C ALA A 72 1.49 -5.82 -4.35
N GLY A 73 1.65 -6.63 -5.39
CA GLY A 73 1.61 -6.20 -6.78
C GLY A 73 0.69 -7.13 -7.57
N SER A 74 0.23 -6.67 -8.73
CA SER A 74 -0.58 -7.47 -9.65
C SER A 74 -0.07 -7.37 -11.08
N GLY A 75 -0.50 -8.31 -11.91
CA GLY A 75 -0.09 -8.42 -13.31
C GLY A 75 0.79 -9.62 -13.60
N ASP A 76 0.72 -10.08 -14.85
CA ASP A 76 1.49 -11.21 -15.33
C ASP A 76 2.55 -10.75 -16.35
N THR A 77 3.81 -10.82 -15.94
CA THR A 77 4.96 -10.54 -16.82
C THR A 77 5.49 -11.78 -17.52
N LEU A 78 5.09 -12.97 -17.08
CA LEU A 78 5.64 -14.24 -17.58
C LEU A 78 4.76 -14.83 -18.69
N LYS A 79 3.44 -14.65 -18.63
CA LYS A 79 2.53 -15.13 -19.66
C LYS A 79 2.50 -14.24 -20.91
N ALA A 80 2.68 -12.93 -20.76
CA ALA A 80 2.63 -11.96 -21.84
C ALA A 80 3.64 -10.81 -21.60
N PRO A 81 4.96 -11.05 -21.80
CA PRO A 81 6.00 -10.07 -21.49
C PRO A 81 5.94 -8.78 -22.32
N ASP A 82 5.29 -8.84 -23.49
CA ASP A 82 5.01 -7.74 -24.42
C ASP A 82 3.77 -6.92 -24.02
N GLN A 83 2.84 -7.50 -23.24
CA GLN A 83 1.58 -6.88 -22.81
C GLN A 83 1.43 -6.96 -21.29
N PRO A 84 2.23 -6.20 -20.53
CA PRO A 84 2.18 -6.23 -19.08
C PRO A 84 0.82 -5.72 -18.59
N THR A 85 0.19 -6.51 -17.72
CA THR A 85 -1.15 -6.27 -17.17
C THR A 85 -1.09 -5.85 -15.70
N GLY A 86 -2.26 -5.56 -15.10
CA GLY A 86 -2.39 -5.23 -13.68
C GLY A 86 -1.62 -3.97 -13.27
N LEU A 87 -1.26 -3.90 -11.98
CA LEU A 87 -0.47 -2.80 -11.44
C LEU A 87 0.92 -2.74 -12.07
N HIS A 88 1.50 -3.88 -12.47
CA HIS A 88 2.77 -3.89 -13.20
C HIS A 88 2.68 -3.22 -14.57
N GLY A 89 1.60 -3.45 -15.32
CA GLY A 89 1.32 -2.76 -16.57
C GLY A 89 1.21 -1.26 -16.37
N LEU A 90 0.44 -0.83 -15.36
CA LEU A 90 0.35 0.58 -14.99
C LEU A 90 1.72 1.18 -14.64
N ALA A 91 2.48 0.49 -13.79
CA ALA A 91 3.82 0.86 -13.38
C ALA A 91 4.78 1.01 -14.58
N ARG A 92 4.62 0.17 -15.61
CA ARG A 92 5.42 0.25 -16.84
C ARG A 92 5.01 1.40 -17.74
N ARG A 93 3.70 1.59 -17.97
CA ARG A 93 3.18 2.72 -18.76
C ARG A 93 3.66 4.04 -18.17
N PHE A 94 3.49 4.21 -16.86
CA PHE A 94 3.88 5.43 -16.16
C PHE A 94 5.33 5.46 -15.71
N ALA A 95 6.17 4.46 -15.99
CA ALA A 95 7.57 4.41 -15.53
C ALA A 95 7.74 4.70 -14.00
N LEU A 96 6.85 4.15 -13.18
CA LEU A 96 6.83 4.30 -11.71
C LEU A 96 6.92 2.93 -11.02
N PRO A 97 7.64 2.80 -9.89
CA PRO A 97 7.58 1.58 -9.08
C PRO A 97 6.33 1.58 -8.19
N LEU A 98 5.24 0.94 -8.63
CA LEU A 98 3.95 0.97 -7.94
C LEU A 98 3.66 -0.32 -7.18
N PHE A 99 3.17 -0.19 -5.94
CA PHE A 99 2.72 -1.32 -5.11
C PHE A 99 1.52 -0.93 -4.25
N LYS A 100 0.67 -1.91 -3.92
CA LYS A 100 -0.33 -1.79 -2.86
C LYS A 100 0.35 -2.03 -1.51
N ILE A 101 0.06 -1.20 -0.51
CA ILE A 101 0.50 -1.39 0.88
C ILE A 101 -0.71 -1.21 1.79
N SER A 102 -0.96 -2.17 2.70
CA SER A 102 -2.12 -2.19 3.60
C SER A 102 -1.85 -3.13 4.78
N ALA A 103 -2.75 -3.17 5.76
CA ALA A 103 -2.68 -4.07 6.91
C ALA A 103 -3.88 -5.04 6.93
N THR A 104 -3.71 -6.19 7.57
CA THR A 104 -4.81 -7.13 7.81
C THR A 104 -4.67 -7.81 9.17
N ALA A 105 -5.79 -8.15 9.80
CA ALA A 105 -5.84 -9.04 10.97
C ALA A 105 -5.90 -10.52 10.58
N SER A 106 -6.13 -10.85 9.30
CA SER A 106 -6.15 -12.24 8.84
C SER A 106 -4.79 -12.89 9.10
N GLU A 107 -4.76 -13.97 9.88
CA GLU A 107 -3.54 -14.74 10.12
C GLU A 107 -2.89 -15.21 8.81
N ASN A 108 -3.73 -15.47 7.80
CA ASN A 108 -3.29 -15.75 6.45
C ASN A 108 -3.49 -14.53 5.55
N ALA A 109 -2.42 -13.76 5.33
CA ALA A 109 -2.43 -12.64 4.38
C ALA A 109 -2.79 -13.06 2.95
N LEU A 110 -2.65 -14.34 2.57
CA LEU A 110 -3.09 -14.83 1.27
C LEU A 110 -4.61 -14.82 1.10
N ALA A 111 -5.37 -15.08 2.17
CA ALA A 111 -6.83 -14.96 2.11
C ALA A 111 -7.25 -13.52 1.76
N ARG A 112 -6.55 -12.53 2.34
CA ARG A 112 -6.77 -11.12 1.96
C ARG A 112 -6.40 -10.84 0.50
N ILE A 113 -5.39 -11.53 -0.04
CA ILE A 113 -5.03 -11.43 -1.46
C ILE A 113 -6.13 -12.04 -2.36
N GLU A 114 -6.73 -13.15 -1.95
CA GLU A 114 -7.85 -13.76 -2.66
C GLU A 114 -9.06 -12.81 -2.71
N ASP A 115 -9.39 -12.14 -1.60
CA ASP A 115 -10.46 -11.14 -1.55
C ASP A 115 -10.24 -10.00 -2.55
N ILE A 116 -9.04 -9.40 -2.57
CA ILE A 116 -8.76 -8.28 -3.49
C ILE A 116 -8.65 -8.72 -4.96
N ASN A 117 -8.36 -10.01 -5.21
CA ASN A 117 -8.42 -10.59 -6.54
C ASN A 117 -9.87 -10.71 -7.03
N LEU A 118 -10.77 -11.18 -6.16
CA LEU A 118 -12.20 -11.26 -6.46
C LEU A 118 -12.77 -9.87 -6.79
N GLU A 119 -12.39 -8.86 -6.01
CA GLU A 119 -12.80 -7.46 -6.21
C GLU A 119 -12.11 -6.78 -7.40
N ARG A 120 -11.07 -7.41 -7.98
CA ARG A 120 -10.18 -6.79 -8.97
C ARG A 120 -9.73 -5.40 -8.53
N TYR A 121 -9.31 -5.30 -7.27
CA TYR A 121 -9.03 -4.03 -6.60
C TYR A 121 -8.14 -3.13 -7.47
N ALA A 122 -8.50 -1.85 -7.61
CA ALA A 122 -7.80 -0.85 -8.44
C ALA A 122 -7.79 -1.12 -9.96
N GLY A 123 -8.58 -2.07 -10.47
CA GLY A 123 -8.63 -2.40 -11.89
C GLY A 123 -9.34 -1.36 -12.76
N MET A 124 -10.22 -0.55 -12.17
CA MET A 124 -11.01 0.43 -12.89
C MET A 124 -10.33 1.81 -12.96
N TYR A 125 -10.66 2.59 -13.99
CA TYR A 125 -10.26 3.99 -14.15
C TYR A 125 -11.29 4.74 -15.02
N GLU A 126 -11.24 6.07 -14.99
CA GLU A 126 -12.06 6.93 -15.86
C GLU A 126 -11.30 7.19 -17.17
N ALA A 127 -11.83 6.67 -18.28
CA ALA A 127 -11.39 6.98 -19.64
C ALA A 127 -12.32 8.04 -20.28
N GLU A 128 -11.95 8.56 -21.45
CA GLU A 128 -12.76 9.53 -22.19
C GLU A 128 -14.18 9.00 -22.51
N ALA A 129 -14.30 7.71 -22.84
CA ALA A 129 -15.57 7.05 -23.13
C ALA A 129 -16.36 6.61 -21.87
N GLY A 130 -15.85 6.89 -20.67
CA GLY A 130 -16.46 6.48 -19.40
C GLY A 130 -15.57 5.50 -18.60
N LEU A 131 -16.18 4.76 -17.67
CA LEU A 131 -15.45 3.81 -16.83
C LEU A 131 -14.88 2.67 -17.68
N ALA A 132 -13.60 2.41 -17.49
CA ALA A 132 -12.86 1.33 -18.14
C ALA A 132 -12.18 0.45 -17.08
N CYS A 133 -11.77 -0.76 -17.48
CA CYS A 133 -11.09 -1.72 -16.61
C CYS A 133 -9.87 -2.31 -17.32
N ASP A 134 -8.71 -2.26 -16.68
CA ASP A 134 -7.50 -2.92 -17.16
C ASP A 134 -7.49 -4.40 -16.72
N PRO A 135 -7.01 -5.34 -17.57
CA PRO A 135 -6.86 -6.75 -17.18
C PRO A 135 -5.74 -6.95 -16.14
N GLY A 136 -5.72 -8.11 -15.47
CA GLY A 136 -4.62 -8.56 -14.60
C GLY A 136 -4.68 -8.07 -13.15
N TYR A 137 -5.72 -7.32 -12.77
CA TYR A 137 -6.02 -6.93 -11.38
C TYR A 137 -6.72 -8.02 -10.57
N ASP A 138 -6.96 -9.19 -11.16
CA ASP A 138 -7.37 -10.45 -10.54
C ASP A 138 -6.18 -11.36 -10.17
N ASN A 139 -4.95 -10.88 -10.33
CA ASN A 139 -3.71 -11.62 -10.06
C ASN A 139 -2.75 -10.85 -9.14
N TRP A 140 -3.29 -10.30 -8.06
CA TRP A 140 -2.54 -9.80 -6.92
C TRP A 140 -1.77 -10.92 -6.24
N ARG A 141 -0.56 -10.58 -5.79
CA ARG A 141 0.34 -11.45 -5.04
C ARG A 141 1.16 -10.64 -4.05
N LEU A 142 1.45 -11.26 -2.91
CA LEU A 142 2.40 -10.71 -1.96
C LEU A 142 3.78 -10.58 -2.59
N VAL A 143 4.49 -9.50 -2.30
CA VAL A 143 5.84 -9.22 -2.77
C VAL A 143 6.82 -9.40 -1.62
N LEU A 144 8.07 -9.76 -1.92
CA LEU A 144 9.12 -9.81 -0.92
C LEU A 144 9.46 -8.39 -0.45
N ILE A 145 9.39 -8.17 0.86
CA ILE A 145 9.82 -6.95 1.52
C ILE A 145 11.25 -7.21 2.00
N HIS A 146 12.18 -6.32 1.67
CA HIS A 146 13.56 -6.41 2.14
C HIS A 146 13.90 -5.16 2.95
N PRO A 147 13.50 -5.10 4.24
CA PRO A 147 13.92 -4.02 5.10
C PRO A 147 15.45 -3.95 5.16
N SER A 148 16.02 -2.76 5.03
CA SER A 148 17.47 -2.54 5.09
C SER A 148 18.06 -2.72 6.49
N ARG A 149 17.20 -2.88 7.50
CA ARG A 149 17.55 -3.12 8.90
C ARG A 149 16.58 -4.10 9.54
N LYS A 150 16.96 -4.63 10.70
CA LYS A 150 16.06 -5.40 11.57
C LYS A 150 15.11 -4.45 12.33
N PRO A 151 13.99 -4.95 12.85
CA PRO A 151 13.19 -4.23 13.85
C PRO A 151 14.05 -3.78 15.03
N LEU A 152 13.68 -2.65 15.64
CA LEU A 152 14.32 -2.16 16.85
C LEU A 152 14.18 -3.17 18.00
N LEU A 153 15.17 -3.22 18.88
CA LEU A 153 15.17 -4.15 20.00
C LEU A 153 14.00 -3.81 20.95
N GLY A 154 13.24 -4.83 21.37
CA GLY A 154 12.05 -4.65 22.20
C GLY A 154 10.79 -4.23 21.44
N ALA A 155 10.91 -3.84 20.16
CA ALA A 155 9.74 -3.50 19.36
C ALA A 155 8.80 -4.71 19.21
N PRO A 156 7.47 -4.55 19.30
CA PRO A 156 6.50 -5.62 19.07
C PRO A 156 6.31 -5.90 17.56
N VAL A 157 7.41 -5.95 16.81
CA VAL A 157 7.47 -6.00 15.35
C VAL A 157 8.39 -7.13 14.90
N GLU A 158 7.94 -7.93 13.94
CA GLU A 158 8.70 -9.00 13.32
C GLU A 158 8.68 -8.83 11.80
N ALA A 159 9.85 -8.65 11.19
CA ALA A 159 9.98 -8.54 9.74
C ALA A 159 10.07 -9.94 9.10
N ARG A 160 8.97 -10.40 8.47
CA ARG A 160 8.93 -11.64 7.69
C ARG A 160 9.10 -11.32 6.19
N PRO A 161 9.42 -12.31 5.33
CA PRO A 161 9.74 -12.04 3.93
C PRO A 161 8.61 -11.37 3.13
N ARG A 162 7.34 -11.64 3.42
CA ARG A 162 6.18 -11.12 2.65
C ARG A 162 5.24 -10.22 3.45
N VAL A 163 5.43 -10.16 4.76
CA VAL A 163 4.61 -9.37 5.69
C VAL A 163 5.49 -8.86 6.83
N ILE A 164 5.14 -7.72 7.39
CA ILE A 164 5.67 -7.25 8.67
C ILE A 164 4.58 -7.50 9.71
N ARG A 165 4.85 -8.40 10.65
CA ARG A 165 3.93 -8.72 11.74
C ARG A 165 4.13 -7.70 12.86
N VAL A 166 3.03 -7.19 13.40
CA VAL A 166 3.02 -6.20 14.48
C VAL A 166 2.02 -6.65 15.53
N VAL A 167 2.41 -6.66 16.81
CA VAL A 167 1.46 -6.82 17.92
C VAL A 167 1.02 -5.43 18.35
N LEU A 168 -0.22 -5.08 18.02
CA LEU A 168 -0.79 -3.77 18.33
C LEU A 168 -1.04 -3.64 19.85
N PRO A 169 -0.80 -2.45 20.42
CA PRO A 169 -1.10 -2.17 21.82
C PRO A 169 -2.62 -2.13 22.08
N SER A 170 -3.01 -2.39 23.32
CA SER A 170 -4.38 -2.23 23.80
C SER A 170 -4.87 -0.81 23.52
N GLY A 171 -6.10 -0.70 23.02
CA GLY A 171 -6.69 0.58 22.64
C GLY A 171 -6.38 1.03 21.21
N LEU A 172 -5.39 0.46 20.50
CA LEU A 172 -5.18 0.74 19.09
C LEU A 172 -5.88 -0.32 18.21
N SER A 173 -6.97 0.05 17.54
CA SER A 173 -7.64 -0.85 16.58
C SER A 173 -6.82 -1.03 15.29
N LEU A 174 -7.05 -2.14 14.59
CA LEU A 174 -6.52 -2.34 13.23
C LEU A 174 -6.91 -1.17 12.30
N ILE A 175 -8.15 -0.70 12.36
CA ILE A 175 -8.62 0.41 11.51
C ILE A 175 -7.86 1.70 11.82
N GLY A 176 -7.65 2.01 13.11
CA GLY A 176 -6.87 3.18 13.53
C GLY A 176 -5.41 3.08 13.10
N PHE A 177 -4.81 1.89 13.27
CA PHE A 177 -3.46 1.60 12.79
C PHE A 177 -3.33 1.74 11.27
N GLU A 178 -4.27 1.17 10.50
CA GLU A 178 -4.27 1.23 9.03
C GLU A 178 -4.49 2.66 8.52
N LYS A 179 -5.40 3.41 9.14
CA LYS A 179 -5.61 4.84 8.83
C LYS A 179 -4.32 5.64 9.01
N GLU A 180 -3.65 5.49 10.15
CA GLU A 180 -2.39 6.19 10.42
C GLU A 180 -1.26 5.70 9.51
N LEU A 181 -1.22 4.39 9.19
CA LEU A 181 -0.30 3.84 8.21
C LEU A 181 -0.47 4.54 6.85
N HIS A 182 -1.70 4.63 6.34
CA HIS A 182 -1.96 5.30 5.07
C HIS A 182 -1.65 6.80 5.10
N GLU A 183 -1.92 7.47 6.22
CA GLU A 183 -1.56 8.88 6.41
C GLU A 183 -0.04 9.08 6.29
N ARG A 184 0.76 8.24 6.95
CA ARG A 184 2.23 8.30 6.87
C ARG A 184 2.79 7.87 5.52
N LEU A 185 2.08 7.00 4.79
CA LEU A 185 2.45 6.60 3.44
C LEU A 185 2.03 7.64 2.38
N SER A 186 1.10 8.53 2.71
CA SER A 186 0.47 9.50 1.78
C SER A 186 1.44 10.37 0.98
N PRO A 187 2.65 10.76 1.46
CA PRO A 187 3.59 11.53 0.64
C PRO A 187 4.00 10.82 -0.66
N ALA A 188 3.89 9.49 -0.71
CA ALA A 188 4.18 8.69 -1.90
C ALA A 188 2.93 8.01 -2.49
N ALA A 189 1.71 8.38 -2.07
CA ALA A 189 0.49 7.88 -2.67
C ALA A 189 0.40 8.30 -4.15
N LEU A 190 0.12 7.33 -5.04
CA LEU A 190 0.08 7.56 -6.49
C LEU A 190 -0.84 8.71 -6.85
N ARG A 191 -2.07 8.71 -6.32
CA ARG A 191 -3.08 9.74 -6.60
C ARG A 191 -2.62 11.13 -6.18
N GLY A 192 -2.11 11.27 -4.95
CA GLY A 192 -1.63 12.55 -4.46
C GLY A 192 -0.44 13.07 -5.27
N TRP A 193 0.48 12.16 -5.61
CA TRP A 193 1.66 12.50 -6.37
C TRP A 193 1.37 12.84 -7.84
N ILE A 194 0.51 12.08 -8.53
CA ILE A 194 0.18 12.31 -9.94
C ILE A 194 -0.50 13.67 -10.15
N ALA A 195 -1.28 14.10 -9.15
CA ALA A 195 -1.92 15.41 -9.12
C ALA A 195 -0.97 16.56 -8.73
N SER A 196 0.26 16.28 -8.31
CA SER A 196 1.26 17.31 -7.97
C SER A 196 1.87 17.94 -9.23
N PRO A 197 2.52 19.12 -9.14
CA PRO A 197 3.27 19.67 -10.27
C PRO A 197 4.36 18.74 -10.80
N ALA A 198 5.00 17.94 -9.94
CA ALA A 198 6.01 16.97 -10.35
C ALA A 198 5.40 15.79 -11.12
N GLY A 199 4.27 15.25 -10.63
CA GLY A 199 3.54 14.18 -11.30
C GLY A 199 2.97 14.61 -12.65
N ARG A 200 2.39 15.81 -12.74
CA ARG A 200 1.91 16.36 -14.02
C ARG A 200 3.03 16.53 -15.06
N ARG A 201 4.20 17.02 -14.63
CA ARG A 201 5.38 17.12 -15.51
C ARG A 201 5.84 15.73 -15.98
N HIS A 202 5.89 14.77 -15.07
CA HIS A 202 6.25 13.39 -15.38
C HIS A 202 5.32 12.77 -16.43
N CYS A 203 4.01 12.91 -16.27
CA CYS A 203 3.04 12.45 -17.28
C CYS A 203 3.21 13.16 -18.62
N ALA A 204 3.47 14.47 -18.62
CA ALA A 204 3.71 15.23 -19.83
C ALA A 204 4.97 14.77 -20.58
N ASP A 205 6.05 14.47 -19.86
CA ASP A 205 7.28 13.93 -20.46
C ASP A 205 7.08 12.50 -21.05
N LEU A 206 6.10 11.76 -20.54
CA LEU A 206 5.66 10.46 -21.07
C LEU A 206 4.53 10.54 -22.11
N ARG A 207 3.93 11.71 -22.32
CA ARG A 207 2.73 11.94 -23.14
C ARG A 207 1.52 11.10 -22.70
N LEU A 208 1.32 10.97 -21.39
CA LEU A 208 0.20 10.24 -20.78
C LEU A 208 -0.77 11.20 -20.08
N ASP A 209 -2.06 10.84 -20.04
CA ASP A 209 -3.04 11.54 -19.21
C ASP A 209 -2.89 11.08 -17.74
N PRO A 210 -2.65 11.99 -16.78
CA PRO A 210 -2.68 11.67 -15.34
C PRO A 210 -3.94 10.96 -14.87
N ARG A 211 -5.10 11.17 -15.51
CA ARG A 211 -6.38 10.54 -15.15
C ARG A 211 -6.35 9.04 -15.29
N GLU A 212 -5.62 8.53 -16.29
CA GLU A 212 -5.42 7.09 -16.46
C GLU A 212 -4.63 6.48 -15.29
N ALA A 213 -3.88 7.24 -14.50
CA ALA A 213 -3.22 6.72 -13.30
C ALA A 213 -4.14 6.62 -12.08
N ILE A 214 -5.31 7.27 -12.10
CA ILE A 214 -6.25 7.28 -10.98
C ILE A 214 -7.06 5.99 -11.01
N ARG A 215 -7.02 5.24 -9.91
CA ARG A 215 -7.59 3.90 -9.85
C ARG A 215 -8.80 3.82 -8.94
N LEU A 216 -9.74 2.98 -9.37
CA LEU A 216 -11.02 2.75 -8.76
C LEU A 216 -11.23 1.24 -8.58
N THR A 217 -12.09 0.89 -7.62
CA THR A 217 -12.57 -0.47 -7.37
C THR A 217 -14.09 -0.46 -7.43
N GLY A 218 -14.66 -1.37 -8.21
CA GLY A 218 -16.10 -1.63 -8.23
C GLY A 218 -16.47 -2.65 -7.16
N TYR A 219 -17.47 -2.33 -6.37
CA TYR A 219 -18.06 -3.18 -5.34
C TYR A 219 -19.48 -3.54 -5.77
N ASN A 220 -19.69 -4.82 -6.08
CA ASN A 220 -21.00 -5.35 -6.39
C ASN A 220 -21.69 -5.79 -5.10
N THR A 221 -22.45 -4.89 -4.49
CA THR A 221 -23.14 -5.15 -3.20
C THR A 221 -24.55 -5.70 -3.37
N GLY A 222 -24.90 -6.25 -4.54
CA GLY A 222 -26.23 -6.79 -4.85
C GLY A 222 -27.33 -5.74 -5.09
N GLU A 223 -27.24 -4.55 -4.50
CA GLU A 223 -28.24 -3.46 -4.63
C GLU A 223 -27.79 -2.26 -5.48
N GLY A 224 -26.64 -2.37 -6.14
CA GLY A 224 -26.13 -1.35 -7.06
C GLY A 224 -24.62 -1.45 -7.31
N GLU A 225 -24.14 -0.80 -8.37
CA GLU A 225 -22.70 -0.63 -8.60
C GLU A 225 -22.18 0.50 -7.72
N ARG A 226 -21.43 0.16 -6.68
CA ARG A 226 -20.68 1.16 -5.91
C ARG A 226 -19.25 1.18 -6.42
N VAL A 227 -18.80 2.31 -6.94
CA VAL A 227 -17.39 2.52 -7.27
C VAL A 227 -16.72 3.35 -6.17
N SER A 228 -15.54 2.95 -5.71
CA SER A 228 -14.75 3.74 -4.75
C SER A 228 -13.30 3.83 -5.17
N ARG A 229 -12.61 4.85 -4.66
CA ARG A 229 -11.20 5.10 -5.01
C ARG A 229 -10.29 4.05 -4.38
N ALA A 230 -9.28 3.65 -5.13
CA ALA A 230 -8.19 2.81 -4.65
C ALA A 230 -7.03 3.69 -4.18
N ASP A 231 -7.11 4.18 -2.94
CA ASP A 231 -6.13 5.13 -2.38
C ASP A 231 -4.86 4.45 -1.80
N GLU A 232 -4.79 3.12 -1.84
CA GLU A 232 -3.73 2.33 -1.20
C GLU A 232 -2.59 1.94 -2.17
N ILE A 233 -2.43 2.68 -3.27
CA ILE A 233 -1.36 2.48 -4.26
C ILE A 233 -0.26 3.52 -4.05
N TYR A 234 0.97 3.04 -3.87
CA TYR A 234 2.12 3.88 -3.50
C TYR A 234 3.28 3.71 -4.47
N ILE A 235 4.03 4.79 -4.67
CA ILE A 235 5.34 4.76 -5.31
C ILE A 235 6.34 4.22 -4.27
N PHE A 236 6.76 2.97 -4.43
CA PHE A 236 7.49 2.22 -3.42
C PHE A 236 8.47 1.23 -4.04
N LYS A 237 9.66 1.08 -3.45
CA LYS A 237 10.67 0.11 -3.88
C LYS A 237 10.94 -0.86 -2.74
N PRO A 238 10.43 -2.11 -2.76
CA PRO A 238 10.50 -3.03 -1.63
C PRO A 238 11.90 -3.26 -1.04
N ARG A 239 12.96 -3.13 -1.86
CA ARG A 239 14.37 -3.27 -1.44
C ARG A 239 15.00 -2.01 -0.88
N LEU A 240 14.55 -0.82 -1.30
CA LEU A 240 15.14 0.46 -0.89
C LEU A 240 14.32 1.13 0.21
N ASP A 241 13.01 1.00 0.13
CA ASP A 241 12.05 1.66 1.03
C ASP A 241 11.56 0.73 2.15
N GLY A 242 11.93 -0.56 2.15
CA GLY A 242 11.51 -1.52 3.16
C GLY A 242 11.90 -1.11 4.60
N GLY A 243 13.08 -0.51 4.77
CA GLY A 243 13.51 0.03 6.08
C GLY A 243 12.69 1.24 6.52
N ARG A 244 12.18 2.04 5.57
CA ARG A 244 11.31 3.18 5.85
C ARG A 244 9.92 2.73 6.26
N LEU A 245 9.38 1.71 5.60
CA LEU A 245 8.11 1.09 5.99
C LEU A 245 8.18 0.56 7.42
N LEU A 246 9.28 -0.10 7.78
CA LEU A 246 9.54 -0.57 9.14
C LEU A 246 9.60 0.60 10.15
N THR A 247 10.28 1.69 9.82
CA THR A 247 10.30 2.91 10.67
C THR A 247 8.91 3.50 10.85
N ILE A 248 8.09 3.57 9.80
CA ILE A 248 6.72 4.08 9.89
C ILE A 248 5.91 3.24 10.88
N ILE A 249 5.96 1.90 10.73
CA ILE A 249 5.25 0.96 11.60
C ILE A 249 5.66 1.10 13.06
N GLU A 250 6.96 1.09 13.34
CA GLU A 250 7.49 1.23 14.71
C GLU A 250 7.07 2.56 15.34
N ARG A 251 7.14 3.66 14.57
CA ARG A 251 6.70 4.97 15.07
C ARG A 251 5.21 4.99 15.39
N ILE A 252 4.35 4.33 14.62
CA ILE A 252 2.90 4.33 14.91
C ILE A 252 2.65 3.69 16.26
N VAL A 253 3.25 2.51 16.49
CA VAL A 253 3.08 1.77 17.74
C VAL A 253 3.67 2.55 18.91
N HIS A 254 4.90 3.03 18.77
CA HIS A 254 5.58 3.77 19.83
C HIS A 254 4.85 5.06 20.22
N GLU A 255 4.53 5.90 19.24
CA GLU A 255 3.84 7.17 19.50
C GLU A 255 2.45 6.96 20.08
N PHE A 256 1.73 5.92 19.68
CA PHE A 256 0.45 5.59 20.30
C PHE A 256 0.62 5.33 21.80
N VAL A 257 1.53 4.43 22.16
CA VAL A 257 1.73 3.99 23.55
C VAL A 257 2.20 5.15 24.44
N VAL A 258 3.24 5.87 24.01
CA VAL A 258 3.83 6.95 24.81
C VAL A 258 2.84 8.11 24.99
N ARG A 259 2.10 8.47 23.94
CA ARG A 259 1.10 9.54 24.04
C ARG A 259 -0.12 9.14 24.84
N ASP A 260 -0.57 7.89 24.74
CA ASP A 260 -1.67 7.37 25.58
C ASP A 260 -1.28 7.40 27.06
N ALA A 261 -0.06 6.94 27.40
CA ALA A 261 0.48 7.00 28.76
C ALA A 261 0.59 8.43 29.31
N ALA A 262 0.86 9.41 28.45
CA ALA A 262 0.91 10.83 28.80
C ALA A 262 -0.48 11.50 28.88
N ASN A 263 -1.59 10.76 28.75
CA ASN A 263 -2.96 11.28 28.63
C ASN A 263 -3.17 12.23 27.44
N ASP A 264 -2.39 12.08 26.38
CA ASP A 264 -2.49 12.82 25.11
C ASP A 264 -2.83 11.86 23.95
N ARG A 265 -3.88 11.03 24.14
CA ARG A 265 -4.21 9.96 23.20
C ARG A 265 -4.37 10.48 21.77
N PRO A 266 -3.69 9.88 20.77
CA PRO A 266 -3.84 10.30 19.39
C PRO A 266 -5.27 10.15 18.87
N SER A 267 -5.74 11.14 18.11
CA SER A 267 -7.12 11.19 17.58
C SER A 267 -7.45 10.07 16.58
N TRP A 268 -6.43 9.40 16.01
CA TRP A 268 -6.55 8.29 15.07
C TRP A 268 -6.66 6.91 15.75
N GLY A 269 -6.51 6.81 17.07
CA GLY A 269 -6.54 5.55 17.81
C GLY A 269 -7.92 5.12 18.34
N TRP A 270 -9.01 5.74 17.90
CA TRP A 270 -10.33 5.48 18.48
C TRP A 270 -10.82 4.04 18.24
N VAL A 271 -11.31 3.43 19.32
CA VAL A 271 -12.15 2.23 19.33
C VAL A 271 -13.52 2.69 19.81
N ALA A 272 -14.56 2.56 19.00
CA ALA A 272 -15.91 2.71 19.55
C ALA A 272 -16.12 1.59 20.59
N PRO A 273 -16.74 1.85 21.75
CA PRO A 273 -16.93 0.86 22.82
C PRO A 273 -17.55 -0.49 22.38
N ASN A 274 -18.17 -0.53 21.19
CA ASN A 274 -18.85 -1.70 20.64
C ASN A 274 -18.04 -2.47 19.57
N GLN A 275 -16.75 -2.19 19.37
CA GLN A 275 -15.91 -2.93 18.40
C GLN A 275 -15.05 -4.05 19.04
N GLY A 276 -15.31 -4.42 20.30
CA GLY A 276 -14.71 -5.57 20.95
C GLY A 276 -15.53 -6.85 20.73
N LEU A 277 -14.87 -7.89 20.20
CA LEU A 277 -15.30 -9.30 20.22
C LEU A 277 -16.61 -9.60 19.48
N GLY A 278 -16.49 -9.88 18.17
CA GLY A 278 -17.38 -10.81 17.50
C GLY A 278 -17.20 -12.21 18.11
N VAL A 279 -17.88 -12.48 19.23
CA VAL A 279 -18.21 -13.85 19.59
C VAL A 279 -19.05 -14.37 18.44
N SER A 280 -18.45 -15.27 17.67
CA SER A 280 -19.06 -15.96 16.55
C SER A 280 -20.46 -16.45 16.95
N ARG A 281 -21.51 -15.77 16.47
CA ARG A 281 -22.90 -16.26 16.52
C ARG A 281 -23.06 -17.38 15.49
N PHE A 282 -22.30 -18.46 15.64
CA PHE A 282 -22.46 -19.68 14.84
C PHE A 282 -22.35 -20.98 15.64
N THR A 283 -22.45 -20.92 16.99
CA THR A 283 -22.47 -22.11 17.83
C THR A 283 -23.66 -22.20 18.79
N GLN A 284 -24.80 -21.59 18.42
CA GLN A 284 -26.07 -21.73 19.17
C GLN A 284 -27.23 -22.21 18.28
N LEU A 285 -26.96 -23.16 17.39
CA LEU A 285 -27.99 -23.92 16.66
C LEU A 285 -27.81 -25.45 16.74
N ALA A 286 -26.99 -25.96 17.65
CA ALA A 286 -26.76 -27.40 17.83
C ALA A 286 -27.00 -27.89 19.27
N ARG A 287 -27.91 -27.25 20.02
CA ARG A 287 -28.41 -27.74 21.32
C ARG A 287 -29.86 -27.31 21.54
N ASN A 288 -30.76 -27.78 20.68
CA ASN A 288 -32.19 -27.89 20.94
C ASN A 288 -32.78 -28.94 19.97
N ALA A 289 -32.28 -30.16 20.08
CA ALA A 289 -32.99 -31.34 19.64
C ALA A 289 -33.12 -32.24 20.87
N SER A 290 -34.21 -32.02 21.63
CA SER A 290 -34.66 -33.05 22.57
C SER A 290 -35.30 -34.19 21.78
N PRO A 291 -35.12 -35.44 22.20
CA PRO A 291 -35.66 -36.60 21.52
C PRO A 291 -37.18 -36.66 21.75
N VAL A 292 -37.93 -36.87 20.67
CA VAL A 292 -39.32 -37.29 20.76
C VAL A 292 -39.33 -38.78 21.06
N ALA A 293 -40.05 -39.15 22.11
CA ALA A 293 -40.41 -40.52 22.47
C ALA A 293 -41.38 -41.13 21.45
#